data_AF-A0A967PCZ5-F1
#
_entry.id   AF-A0A967PCZ5-F1
#
_cell.length_a   1.000
_cell.length_b   1.000
_cell.length_c   1.000
_cell.angle_alpha   90.00
_cell.angle_beta   90.00
_cell.angle_gamma   90.00
#
_symmetry.space_group_name_H-M   'P 1'
#
loop_
_entity.id
_entity.type
_entity.pdbx_description
1 polymer ?
#
loop_
_entity_poly.entity_id
_entity_poly.type
_entity_poly.pdbx_seq_one_letter_code
_entity_poly.pdbx_strand_id
1 'polypeptide(L)'
;HGSAYVFNTYSSGYLSDLIGRKTVLGAAFLGMAVLAYPLVIWTDHGTFGSALISQLIFAVLIGGALGPMAATLVELFPTRIRFSGIGVSYNIALAIFGGTAPLVSTWLVSRTGDIESPAYYLITMALISLIATLTISKKLGGDLED
;
A
#
# COMPACT_ATOMS: atom_id res chain seq x y z
N HIS A 1 -11.89 26.04 -8.07
CA HIS A 1 -12.06 24.86 -7.20
C HIS A 1 -11.25 23.68 -7.76
N GLY A 2 -9.93 23.81 -7.83
CA GLY A 2 -9.06 22.79 -8.45
C GLY A 2 -7.57 22.91 -8.12
N SER A 3 -7.19 23.89 -7.29
CA SER A 3 -5.79 24.22 -6.99
C SER A 3 -5.27 23.66 -5.66
N ALA A 4 -6.14 23.09 -4.81
CA ALA A 4 -5.75 22.58 -3.49
C ALA A 4 -5.23 21.13 -3.50
N TYR A 5 -5.60 20.32 -4.50
CA TYR A 5 -5.12 18.93 -4.60
C TYR A 5 -3.66 18.83 -5.08
N VAL A 6 -3.21 19.81 -5.87
CA VAL A 6 -1.86 19.81 -6.44
C VAL A 6 -0.82 20.08 -5.35
N PHE A 7 -1.12 20.93 -4.36
CA PHE A 7 -0.15 21.29 -3.32
C PHE A 7 0.22 20.11 -2.40
N ASN A 8 -0.74 19.25 -2.03
CA ASN A 8 -0.44 18.10 -1.15
C ASN A 8 0.43 17.03 -1.86
N THR A 9 0.25 16.88 -3.16
CA THR A 9 1.00 15.91 -3.98
C THR A 9 2.45 16.36 -4.22
N TYR A 10 2.70 17.66 -4.39
CA TYR A 10 4.06 18.17 -4.57
C TYR A 10 4.88 18.13 -3.28
N SER A 11 4.27 18.41 -2.12
CA SER A 11 4.97 18.35 -0.83
C SER A 11 5.29 16.91 -0.42
N SER A 12 4.40 15.94 -0.71
CA SER A 12 4.67 14.53 -0.45
C SER A 12 5.69 13.93 -1.43
N GLY A 13 5.72 14.36 -2.68
CA GLY A 13 6.73 13.94 -3.66
C GLY A 13 8.14 14.43 -3.30
N TYR A 14 8.31 15.71 -2.97
CA TYR A 14 9.62 16.28 -2.67
C TYR A 14 10.20 15.80 -1.33
N LEU A 15 9.37 15.60 -0.28
CA LEU A 15 9.83 14.95 0.95
C LEU A 15 10.08 13.45 0.75
N SER A 16 9.29 12.76 -0.07
CA SER A 16 9.50 11.34 -0.38
C SER A 16 10.83 11.10 -1.10
N ASP A 17 11.27 12.05 -1.93
CA ASP A 17 12.55 11.97 -2.65
C ASP A 17 13.78 12.18 -1.73
N LEU A 18 13.60 12.78 -0.55
CA LEU A 18 14.67 13.07 0.42
C LEU A 18 14.85 12.00 1.51
N ILE A 19 13.80 11.23 1.84
CA ILE A 19 13.79 10.33 3.02
C ILE A 19 14.21 8.88 2.65
N GLY A 20 14.36 8.60 1.36
CA GLY A 20 14.74 7.30 0.83
C GLY A 20 13.52 6.40 0.57
N ARG A 21 13.47 5.85 -0.64
CA ARG A 21 12.35 5.03 -1.16
C ARG A 21 11.93 3.89 -0.22
N LYS A 22 12.90 3.29 0.47
CA LYS A 22 12.73 2.19 1.44
C LYS A 22 11.96 2.65 2.68
N THR A 23 12.27 3.85 3.20
CA THR A 23 11.64 4.44 4.38
C THR A 23 10.20 4.83 4.10
N VAL A 24 9.93 5.42 2.93
CA VAL A 24 8.57 5.81 2.52
C VAL A 24 7.69 4.58 2.32
N LEU A 25 8.20 3.56 1.63
CA LEU A 25 7.46 2.31 1.41
C LEU A 25 7.20 1.56 2.73
N GLY A 26 8.21 1.47 3.60
CA GLY A 26 8.07 0.88 4.93
C GLY A 26 7.10 1.65 5.82
N ALA A 27 7.17 2.99 5.84
CA ALA A 27 6.27 3.84 6.60
C ALA A 27 4.82 3.74 6.10
N ALA A 28 4.61 3.62 4.78
CA ALA A 28 3.28 3.44 4.20
C ALA A 28 2.66 2.09 4.63
N PHE A 29 3.40 0.99 4.54
CA PHE A 29 2.90 -0.32 4.98
C PHE A 29 2.73 -0.42 6.50
N LEU A 30 3.63 0.17 7.28
CA LEU A 30 3.49 0.25 8.73
C LEU A 30 2.28 1.11 9.12
N GLY A 31 2.13 2.27 8.49
CA GLY A 31 0.98 3.15 8.65
C GLY A 31 -0.32 2.43 8.30
N MET A 32 -0.33 1.63 7.23
CA MET A 32 -1.49 0.83 6.85
C MET A 32 -1.79 -0.28 7.89
N ALA A 33 -0.78 -0.96 8.41
CA ALA A 33 -0.97 -1.99 9.44
C ALA A 33 -1.49 -1.41 10.77
N VAL A 34 -1.05 -0.21 11.15
CA VAL A 34 -1.47 0.44 12.41
C VAL A 34 -2.80 1.18 12.27
N LEU A 35 -3.02 1.89 11.17
CA LEU A 35 -4.18 2.74 10.98
C LEU A 35 -5.38 2.01 10.38
N ALA A 36 -5.22 0.82 9.79
CA ALA A 36 -6.35 0.10 9.19
C ALA A 36 -7.48 -0.20 10.18
N TYR A 37 -7.16 -0.73 11.37
CA TYR A 37 -8.17 -1.03 12.39
C TYR A 37 -8.90 0.22 12.93
N PRO A 38 -8.21 1.27 13.43
CA PRO A 38 -8.89 2.44 13.97
C PRO A 38 -9.68 3.23 12.92
N LEU A 39 -9.23 3.27 11.65
CA LEU A 39 -9.98 3.93 10.58
C LEU A 39 -11.26 3.18 10.20
N VAL A 40 -11.24 1.84 10.26
CA VAL A 40 -12.42 1.01 9.98
C VAL A 40 -13.46 1.18 11.09
N ILE A 41 -13.06 1.11 12.37
CA ILE A 41 -13.96 1.41 13.51
C ILE A 41 -14.54 2.82 13.40
N TRP A 42 -13.69 3.80 13.07
CA TRP A 42 -14.11 5.20 12.96
C TRP A 42 -15.10 5.42 11.81
N THR A 43 -14.98 4.61 10.75
CA THR A 43 -15.91 4.63 9.62
C THR A 43 -17.23 3.93 9.96
N ASP A 44 -17.20 2.84 10.73
CA ASP A 44 -18.41 2.09 11.11
C ASP A 44 -19.30 2.88 12.08
N HIS A 45 -18.71 3.52 13.09
CA HIS A 45 -19.45 4.31 14.08
C HIS A 45 -19.63 5.79 13.69
N GLY A 46 -19.04 6.23 12.59
CA GLY A 46 -18.95 7.63 12.22
C GLY A 46 -20.02 8.11 11.22
N THR A 47 -19.92 9.37 10.84
CA THR A 47 -20.78 9.96 9.79
C THR A 47 -20.14 9.81 8.41
N PHE A 48 -20.87 10.12 7.33
CA PHE A 48 -20.32 10.15 5.97
C PHE A 48 -18.98 10.92 5.86
N GLY A 49 -18.80 11.99 6.64
CA GLY A 49 -17.54 12.73 6.67
C GLY A 49 -16.34 11.93 7.18
N SER A 50 -16.53 11.07 8.19
CA SER A 50 -15.49 10.18 8.69
C SER A 50 -15.09 9.09 7.70
N ALA A 51 -16.06 8.55 6.94
CA ALA A 51 -15.80 7.61 5.86
C ALA A 51 -14.96 8.28 4.75
N LEU A 52 -15.30 9.51 4.38
CA LEU A 52 -14.55 10.27 3.36
C LEU A 52 -13.11 10.55 3.80
N ILE A 53 -12.90 10.98 5.05
CA ILE A 53 -11.55 11.25 5.58
C ILE A 53 -10.73 9.96 5.65
N SER A 54 -11.32 8.86 6.13
CA SER A 54 -10.66 7.56 6.17
C SER A 54 -10.23 7.09 4.77
N GLN A 55 -11.11 7.25 3.78
CA GLN A 55 -10.80 6.93 2.38
C GLN A 55 -9.64 7.79 1.84
N LEU A 56 -9.58 9.08 2.19
CA LEU A 56 -8.48 9.96 1.79
C LEU A 56 -7.16 9.54 2.44
N ILE A 57 -7.17 9.16 3.72
CA ILE A 57 -5.98 8.65 4.42
C ILE A 57 -5.49 7.37 3.76
N PHE A 58 -6.38 6.41 3.46
CA PHE A 58 -6.01 5.21 2.72
C PHE A 58 -5.46 5.53 1.33
N ALA A 59 -6.05 6.49 0.61
CA ALA A 59 -5.56 6.90 -0.71
C ALA A 59 -4.13 7.47 -0.64
N VAL A 60 -3.83 8.28 0.38
CA VAL A 60 -2.47 8.80 0.59
C VAL A 60 -1.49 7.68 0.93
N LEU A 61 -1.86 6.73 1.80
CA LEU A 61 -1.01 5.60 2.15
C LEU A 61 -0.75 4.69 0.94
N ILE A 62 -1.78 4.38 0.15
CA ILE A 62 -1.66 3.58 -1.08
C ILE A 62 -0.80 4.32 -2.11
N GLY A 63 -1.05 5.61 -2.33
CA GLY A 63 -0.27 6.44 -3.25
C GLY A 63 1.21 6.50 -2.86
N GLY A 64 1.49 6.65 -1.56
CA GLY A 64 2.85 6.61 -1.00
C GLY A 64 3.53 5.26 -1.12
N ALA A 65 2.79 4.15 -1.22
CA ALA A 65 3.35 2.83 -1.47
C ALA A 65 3.58 2.56 -2.97
N LEU A 66 2.62 2.93 -3.83
CA LEU A 66 2.68 2.63 -5.27
C LEU A 66 3.86 3.30 -5.98
N GLY A 67 4.18 4.55 -5.62
CA GLY A 67 5.29 5.31 -6.22
C GLY A 67 6.66 4.62 -6.03
N PRO A 68 7.13 4.44 -4.78
CA PRO A 68 8.37 3.72 -4.49
C PRO A 68 8.36 2.28 -4.99
N MET A 69 7.22 1.57 -4.89
CA MET A 69 7.09 0.19 -5.35
C MET A 69 7.33 0.07 -6.86
N ALA A 70 6.77 0.96 -7.68
CA ALA A 70 7.01 0.97 -9.13
C ALA A 70 8.50 1.21 -9.46
N ALA A 71 9.16 2.12 -8.74
CA ALA A 71 10.60 2.37 -8.91
C ALA A 71 11.46 1.16 -8.50
N THR A 72 11.13 0.51 -7.38
CA THR A 72 11.83 -0.71 -6.92
C THR A 72 11.65 -1.87 -7.89
N LEU A 73 10.45 -2.07 -8.44
CA LEU A 73 10.20 -3.09 -9.47
C LEU A 73 11.06 -2.85 -10.72
N VAL A 74 11.17 -1.61 -11.17
CA VAL A 74 12.05 -1.23 -12.28
C VAL A 74 13.50 -1.62 -11.98
N GLU A 75 14.00 -1.36 -10.78
CA GLU A 75 15.37 -1.69 -10.39
C GLU A 75 15.62 -3.21 -10.28
N LEU A 76 14.65 -4.01 -9.84
CA LEU A 76 14.80 -5.48 -9.75
C LEU A 76 14.83 -6.19 -11.10
N PHE A 77 14.13 -5.66 -12.11
CA PHE A 77 14.02 -6.35 -13.40
C PHE A 77 15.09 -5.89 -14.40
N PRO A 78 15.78 -6.84 -15.08
CA PRO A 78 16.75 -6.52 -16.13
C PRO A 78 16.11 -5.70 -17.26
N THR A 79 16.83 -4.71 -17.77
CA THR A 79 16.31 -3.74 -18.77
C THR A 79 15.66 -4.39 -19.99
N ARG A 80 16.15 -5.58 -20.40
CA ARG A 80 15.66 -6.34 -21.57
C ARG A 80 14.25 -6.90 -21.38
N ILE A 81 13.83 -7.21 -20.15
CA ILE A 81 12.53 -7.85 -19.86
C ILE A 81 11.65 -7.03 -18.92
N ARG A 82 12.08 -5.82 -18.55
CA ARG A 82 11.45 -5.00 -17.52
C ARG A 82 9.96 -4.74 -17.75
N PHE A 83 9.57 -4.26 -18.92
CA PHE A 83 8.17 -3.93 -19.20
C PHE A 83 7.27 -5.17 -19.17
N SER A 84 7.70 -6.25 -19.83
CA SER A 84 6.94 -7.51 -19.86
C SER A 84 6.91 -8.19 -18.48
N GLY A 85 8.02 -8.20 -17.75
CA GLY A 85 8.12 -8.80 -16.42
C GLY A 85 7.28 -8.08 -15.37
N ILE A 86 7.33 -6.74 -15.34
CA ILE A 86 6.48 -5.92 -14.46
C ILE A 86 5.01 -6.11 -14.83
N GLY A 87 4.66 -6.03 -16.11
CA GLY A 87 3.28 -6.18 -16.57
C GLY A 87 2.69 -7.54 -16.24
N VAL A 88 3.42 -8.63 -16.50
CA VAL A 88 2.98 -10.00 -16.17
C VAL A 88 2.82 -10.18 -14.67
N SER A 89 3.80 -9.76 -13.87
CA SER A 89 3.75 -9.87 -12.41
C SER A 89 2.57 -9.09 -11.83
N TYR A 90 2.33 -7.87 -12.34
CA TYR A 90 1.23 -7.02 -11.90
C TYR A 90 -0.14 -7.62 -12.26
N ASN A 91 -0.31 -8.11 -13.49
CA ASN A 91 -1.58 -8.72 -13.92
C ASN A 91 -1.86 -10.04 -13.19
N ILE A 92 -0.85 -10.87 -12.94
CA ILE A 92 -1.02 -12.09 -12.14
C ILE A 92 -1.44 -11.73 -10.71
N ALA A 93 -0.77 -10.75 -10.10
CA ALA A 93 -1.14 -10.27 -8.76
C ALA A 93 -2.58 -9.73 -8.74
N LEU A 94 -2.98 -8.93 -9.73
CA LEU A 94 -4.36 -8.45 -9.84
C LEU A 94 -5.38 -9.56 -10.08
N ALA A 95 -5.06 -10.56 -10.90
CA ALA A 95 -5.96 -11.67 -11.16
C ALA A 95 -6.19 -12.51 -9.89
N ILE A 96 -5.15 -12.73 -9.10
CA ILE A 96 -5.24 -13.50 -7.85
C ILE A 96 -5.88 -12.65 -6.75
N PHE A 97 -5.34 -11.46 -6.48
CA PHE A 97 -5.70 -10.67 -5.29
C PHE A 97 -6.85 -9.69 -5.52
N GLY A 98 -7.08 -9.24 -6.76
CA GLY A 98 -8.11 -8.26 -7.08
C GLY A 98 -9.52 -8.80 -6.86
N GLY A 99 -9.76 -10.07 -7.19
CA GLY A 99 -11.05 -10.73 -6.95
C GLY A 99 -11.17 -11.39 -5.58
N THR A 100 -10.05 -11.87 -5.01
CA THR A 100 -10.08 -12.60 -3.74
C THR A 100 -10.22 -11.68 -2.52
N ALA A 101 -9.69 -10.45 -2.57
CA ALA A 101 -9.82 -9.51 -1.45
C ALA A 101 -11.28 -9.25 -1.01
N PRO A 102 -12.23 -8.90 -1.90
CA PRO A 102 -13.63 -8.72 -1.50
C PRO A 102 -14.32 -10.04 -1.13
N LEU A 103 -13.97 -11.16 -1.77
CA LEU A 103 -14.52 -12.48 -1.43
C LEU A 103 -14.09 -12.94 -0.03
N VAL A 104 -12.82 -12.81 0.31
CA VAL A 104 -12.28 -13.12 1.63
C VAL A 104 -12.86 -12.17 2.67
N SER A 105 -12.97 -10.88 2.36
CA SER A 105 -13.60 -9.90 3.25
C SER A 105 -15.05 -10.27 3.56
N THR A 106 -15.85 -10.59 2.53
CA THR A 106 -17.25 -11.00 2.69
C THR A 106 -17.38 -12.33 3.45
N TRP A 107 -16.53 -13.30 3.12
CA TRP A 107 -16.50 -14.58 3.83
C TRP A 107 -16.15 -14.40 5.30
N LEU A 108 -15.18 -13.55 5.62
CA LEU A 108 -14.77 -13.28 7.00
C LEU A 108 -15.93 -12.65 7.76
N VAL A 109 -16.56 -11.59 7.22
CA VAL A 109 -17.77 -10.98 7.82
C VAL A 109 -18.87 -12.04 8.05
N SER A 110 -19.12 -12.94 7.09
CA SER A 110 -20.13 -14.00 7.24
C SER A 110 -19.80 -15.04 8.33
N ARG A 111 -18.52 -15.18 8.70
CA ARG A 111 -18.05 -16.15 9.70
C ARG A 111 -17.89 -15.55 11.09
N THR A 112 -17.36 -14.33 11.19
CA THR A 112 -17.18 -13.62 12.47
C THR A 112 -18.43 -12.86 12.89
N GLY A 113 -19.32 -12.51 11.96
CA GLY A 113 -20.47 -11.64 12.22
C GLY A 113 -20.10 -10.16 12.44
N ASP A 114 -18.82 -9.84 12.30
CA ASP A 114 -18.25 -8.52 12.56
C ASP A 114 -17.95 -7.82 11.23
N ILE A 115 -18.52 -6.63 11.04
CA ILE A 115 -18.36 -5.81 9.83
C ILE A 115 -16.94 -5.24 9.70
N GLU A 116 -16.18 -5.19 10.81
CA GLU A 116 -14.80 -4.71 10.84
C GLU A 116 -13.78 -5.78 10.44
N SER A 117 -14.23 -7.02 10.23
CA SER A 117 -13.40 -8.16 9.82
C SER A 117 -12.43 -7.88 8.64
N PRO A 118 -12.79 -7.09 7.61
CA PRO A 118 -11.88 -6.77 6.50
C PRO A 118 -10.59 -6.04 6.94
N ALA A 119 -10.61 -5.34 8.09
CA ALA A 119 -9.43 -4.69 8.65
C ALA A 119 -8.31 -5.69 8.95
N TYR A 120 -8.64 -6.87 9.50
CA TYR A 120 -7.65 -7.91 9.81
C TYR A 120 -6.98 -8.46 8.54
N TYR A 121 -7.74 -8.59 7.45
CA TYR A 121 -7.18 -8.98 6.16
C TYR A 121 -6.21 -7.91 5.63
N LEU A 122 -6.59 -6.63 5.69
CA LEU A 122 -5.73 -5.51 5.30
C LEU A 122 -4.45 -5.45 6.12
N ILE A 123 -4.54 -5.63 7.45
CA ILE A 123 -3.38 -5.65 8.35
C ILE A 123 -2.45 -6.81 7.99
N THR A 124 -2.99 -8.01 7.77
CA THR A 124 -2.19 -9.18 7.41
C THR A 124 -1.43 -8.95 6.10
N MET A 125 -2.10 -8.41 5.08
CA MET A 125 -1.46 -8.10 3.80
C MET A 125 -0.44 -6.96 3.91
N ALA A 126 -0.71 -5.94 4.73
CA ALA A 126 0.24 -4.87 5.01
C ALA A 126 1.51 -5.39 5.70
N LEU A 127 1.37 -6.31 6.67
CA LEU A 127 2.52 -6.94 7.34
C LEU A 127 3.36 -7.79 6.39
N ILE A 128 2.73 -8.60 5.53
CA ILE A 128 3.44 -9.38 4.50
C ILE A 128 4.21 -8.44 3.56
N SER A 129 3.57 -7.35 3.14
CA SER A 129 4.18 -6.35 2.26
C SER A 129 5.34 -5.60 2.94
N LEU A 130 5.22 -5.33 4.24
CA LEU A 130 6.29 -4.74 5.05
C LEU A 130 7.50 -5.68 5.12
N ILE A 131 7.30 -6.97 5.40
CA ILE A 131 8.38 -7.97 5.45
C ILE A 131 9.06 -8.10 4.07
N ALA A 132 8.27 -8.16 2.99
CA ALA A 132 8.80 -8.18 1.63
C ALA A 132 9.65 -6.93 1.33
N THR A 133 9.17 -5.76 1.73
CA THR A 133 9.87 -4.48 1.56
C THR A 133 11.20 -4.47 2.32
N LEU A 134 11.23 -4.94 3.56
CA LEU A 134 12.45 -5.04 4.36
C LEU A 134 13.46 -6.02 3.74
N THR A 135 12.99 -7.14 3.19
CA THR A 135 13.84 -8.15 2.55
C THR A 135 14.45 -7.62 1.26
N ILE A 136 13.65 -6.97 0.41
CA ILE A 136 14.11 -6.34 -0.83
C ILE A 136 15.08 -5.20 -0.51
N SER A 137 14.76 -4.39 0.51
CA SER A 137 15.60 -3.30 0.98
C SER A 137 16.98 -3.78 1.42
N LYS A 138 17.07 -4.93 2.09
CA LYS A 138 18.35 -5.53 2.48
C LYS A 138 19.17 -5.97 1.26
N LYS A 139 18.52 -6.55 0.25
CA LYS A 139 19.18 -7.03 -0.97
C LYS A 139 19.75 -5.88 -1.82
N LEU A 140 19.00 -4.79 -1.98
CA LEU A 140 19.48 -3.58 -2.67
C LEU A 140 20.49 -2.76 -1.84
N GLY A 141 20.63 -3.03 -0.54
CA GLY A 141 21.63 -2.37 0.30
C GLY A 141 23.00 -3.06 0.26
N GLY A 142 23.03 -4.38 0.02
CA GLY A 142 24.28 -5.16 -0.05
C GLY A 142 25.03 -5.05 -1.38
N ASP A 143 24.33 -4.84 -2.50
CA ASP A 143 24.96 -4.73 -3.85
C ASP A 143 25.74 -3.41 -4.08
N LEU A 144 25.84 -2.51 -3.08
CA LEU A 144 26.60 -1.26 -3.17
C LEU A 144 27.87 -1.25 -2.30
N GLU A 145 28.19 -2.36 -1.62
CA GLU A 145 29.40 -2.53 -0.82
C GLU A 145 30.45 -3.48 -1.45
N ASP A 146 30.21 -3.95 -2.69
CA ASP A 146 31.17 -4.75 -3.48
C ASP A 146 31.79 -3.96 -4.64
#